data_AF-A0AAX3VW35-F1
#
_entry.id   AF-A0AAX3VW35-F1
#
_cell.length_a   1.000
_cell.length_b   1.000
_cell.length_c   1.000
_cell.angle_alpha   90.00
_cell.angle_beta   90.00
_cell.angle_gamma   90.00
#
_symmetry.space_group_name_H-M   'P 1'
#
loop_
_entity.id
_entity.type
_entity.pdbx_description
1 polymer ?
#
loop_
_entity_poly.entity_id
_entity_poly.type
_entity_poly.pdbx_seq_one_letter_code
_entity_poly.pdbx_strand_id
1 'polypeptide(L)'
;MFRLGLIINPVAGIGGAVGLKGSDGVVAEALARGAVPKAQERARQALLPLCDLATPFELLTVAGEMGADLAASLQLPCRIVYQPVSGATTAADTRAAADLMRAAGIDLLLFAGGDGTARDICAAVRESCHVLGIPAGCKIHSGVYGVTPAASGRVAARMIAGELLSLVDADVMDIDEEAFRLGKVRARHYGQLLVPGDLRYVQAVKQGGRESEELVLADLAAGVVEQMEPDTLYLMGSGSTVAACMAALGLENTLLGVDLVENGRLIGQDLSAAEILTRIRGRHCRLIITLIGGQGHLFGRGNQQLSPEVIRAVGRDQIQVLATKAKLAALGGRPLLVDTDDPALNRSLSGYLRITTGYKDQVIYPVANPE
;
A
#
# COMPACT_ATOMS: atom_id res chain seq x y z
N MET A 1 4.14 14.33 6.33
CA MET A 1 3.76 13.72 7.61
C MET A 1 2.89 12.51 7.30
N PHE A 2 3.16 11.37 7.93
CA PHE A 2 2.40 10.12 7.72
C PHE A 2 0.96 10.28 8.21
N ARG A 3 -0.02 9.77 7.46
CA ARG A 3 -1.44 9.74 7.85
C ARG A 3 -1.92 8.32 8.08
N LEU A 4 -2.19 7.98 9.33
CA LEU A 4 -2.74 6.68 9.73
C LEU A 4 -4.25 6.78 9.91
N GLY A 5 -5.02 5.96 9.19
CA GLY A 5 -6.44 5.74 9.46
C GLY A 5 -6.65 4.63 10.48
N LEU A 6 -7.55 4.81 11.44
CA LEU A 6 -7.95 3.77 12.41
C LEU A 6 -9.47 3.58 12.43
N ILE A 7 -9.91 2.34 12.18
CA ILE A 7 -11.31 1.92 12.32
C ILE A 7 -11.39 0.67 13.23
N ILE A 8 -12.17 0.75 14.30
CA ILE A 8 -12.47 -0.39 15.18
C ILE A 8 -13.93 -0.78 14.94
N ASN A 9 -14.18 -2.05 14.59
CA ASN A 9 -15.51 -2.62 14.70
C ASN A 9 -15.73 -3.08 16.17
N PRO A 10 -16.53 -2.36 16.98
CA PRO A 10 -16.55 -2.58 18.43
C PRO A 10 -17.05 -3.98 18.83
N VAL A 11 -17.91 -4.58 17.98
CA VAL A 11 -18.57 -5.86 18.25
C VAL A 11 -17.89 -7.05 17.55
N ALA A 12 -16.76 -6.83 16.89
CA ALA A 12 -16.06 -7.88 16.15
C ALA A 12 -15.69 -9.07 17.05
N GLY A 13 -16.07 -10.28 16.59
CA GLY A 13 -15.72 -11.54 17.26
C GLY A 13 -16.50 -11.81 18.55
N ILE A 14 -17.53 -11.03 18.89
CA ILE A 14 -18.26 -11.17 20.16
C ILE A 14 -18.92 -12.55 20.34
N GLY A 15 -19.48 -13.13 19.28
CA GLY A 15 -20.17 -14.43 19.38
C GLY A 15 -19.24 -15.64 19.44
N GLY A 16 -17.92 -15.49 19.29
CA GLY A 16 -16.98 -16.61 19.39
C GLY A 16 -16.93 -17.25 20.76
N ALA A 17 -16.82 -16.43 21.81
CA ALA A 17 -16.69 -16.88 23.19
C ALA A 17 -17.92 -17.66 23.69
N VAL A 18 -19.08 -17.42 23.07
CA VAL A 18 -20.39 -18.00 23.41
C VAL A 18 -20.90 -19.00 22.36
N GLY A 19 -20.04 -19.40 21.43
CA GLY A 19 -20.35 -20.46 20.44
C GLY A 19 -21.31 -20.06 19.31
N LEU A 20 -21.59 -18.76 19.13
CA LEU A 20 -22.48 -18.24 18.08
C LEU A 20 -21.79 -18.07 16.72
N LYS A 21 -20.47 -18.33 16.66
CA LYS A 21 -19.66 -18.43 15.43
C LYS A 21 -19.61 -17.14 14.58
N GLY A 22 -19.66 -15.96 15.19
CA GLY A 22 -19.62 -14.69 14.47
C GLY A 22 -20.17 -13.53 15.28
N SER A 23 -20.40 -12.38 14.62
CA SER A 23 -21.11 -11.23 15.22
C SER A 23 -22.42 -10.91 14.50
N ASP A 24 -22.65 -11.45 13.31
CA ASP A 24 -23.74 -10.99 12.45
C ASP A 24 -25.09 -11.51 12.96
N GLY A 25 -25.99 -10.58 13.28
CA GLY A 25 -27.33 -10.87 13.79
C GLY A 25 -27.40 -11.41 15.22
N VAL A 26 -26.28 -11.58 15.90
CA VAL A 26 -26.20 -12.30 17.20
C VAL A 26 -25.62 -11.48 18.36
N VAL A 27 -25.34 -10.18 18.16
CA VAL A 27 -24.70 -9.33 19.17
C VAL A 27 -25.50 -9.30 20.49
N ALA A 28 -26.81 -9.06 20.42
CA ALA A 28 -27.67 -8.99 21.61
C ALA A 28 -27.70 -10.34 22.36
N GLU A 29 -27.78 -11.45 21.63
CA GLU A 29 -27.73 -12.79 22.21
C GLU A 29 -26.35 -13.08 22.84
N ALA A 30 -25.28 -12.66 22.19
CA ALA A 30 -23.93 -12.86 22.70
C ALA A 30 -23.72 -12.12 24.04
N LEU A 31 -24.17 -10.86 24.11
CA LEU A 31 -24.15 -10.07 25.34
C LEU A 31 -25.01 -10.71 26.44
N ALA A 32 -26.20 -11.19 26.10
CA ALA A 32 -27.07 -11.90 27.06
C ALA A 32 -26.44 -13.20 27.60
N ARG A 33 -25.58 -13.86 26.80
CA ARG A 33 -24.78 -15.02 27.21
C ARG A 33 -23.47 -14.65 27.94
N GLY A 34 -23.25 -13.37 28.24
CA GLY A 34 -22.08 -12.88 28.97
C GLY A 34 -20.83 -12.67 28.12
N ALA A 35 -20.94 -12.58 26.79
CA ALA A 35 -19.81 -12.27 25.94
C ALA A 35 -19.32 -10.83 26.20
N VAL A 36 -18.00 -10.66 26.29
CA VAL A 36 -17.35 -9.35 26.40
C VAL A 36 -16.67 -9.03 25.05
N PRO A 37 -16.96 -7.87 24.43
CA PRO A 37 -16.27 -7.44 23.22
C PRO A 37 -14.76 -7.32 23.45
N LYS A 38 -13.95 -7.89 22.54
CA LYS A 38 -12.48 -7.89 22.66
C LYS A 38 -11.78 -7.00 21.63
N ALA A 39 -12.54 -6.34 20.75
CA ALA A 39 -11.98 -5.52 19.68
C ALA A 39 -11.13 -4.36 20.23
N GLN A 40 -11.60 -3.68 21.29
CA GLN A 40 -10.87 -2.58 21.94
C GLN A 40 -9.50 -3.02 22.47
N GLU A 41 -9.45 -4.12 23.22
CA GLU A 41 -8.21 -4.60 23.80
C GLU A 41 -7.21 -5.06 22.72
N ARG A 42 -7.70 -5.69 21.66
CA ARG A 42 -6.85 -6.06 20.52
C ARG A 42 -6.33 -4.83 19.78
N ALA A 43 -7.17 -3.83 19.56
CA ALA A 43 -6.74 -2.56 18.99
C ALA A 43 -5.72 -1.85 19.88
N ARG A 44 -5.90 -1.87 21.21
CA ARG A 44 -4.94 -1.33 22.18
C ARG A 44 -3.56 -1.96 22.01
N GLN A 45 -3.49 -3.29 21.91
CA GLN A 45 -2.23 -4.00 21.68
C GLN A 45 -1.53 -3.61 20.38
N ALA A 46 -2.30 -3.26 19.34
CA ALA A 46 -1.76 -2.80 18.07
C ALA A 46 -1.31 -1.32 18.11
N LEU A 47 -1.94 -0.48 18.94
CA LEU A 47 -1.59 0.93 19.04
C LEU A 47 -0.45 1.22 20.02
N LEU A 48 -0.21 0.35 21.01
CA LEU A 48 0.88 0.52 21.97
C LEU A 48 2.26 0.78 21.32
N PRO A 49 2.69 0.04 20.28
CA PRO A 49 3.95 0.34 19.60
C PRO A 49 4.02 1.73 18.94
N LEU A 50 2.88 2.39 18.71
CA LEU A 50 2.81 3.70 18.08
C LEU A 50 3.00 4.84 19.09
N CYS A 51 2.71 4.61 20.37
CA CYS A 51 2.83 5.62 21.43
C CYS A 51 4.28 6.06 21.66
N ASP A 52 5.25 5.17 21.42
CA ASP A 52 6.68 5.41 21.66
C ASP A 52 7.45 5.86 20.40
N LEU A 53 6.74 6.18 19.31
CA LEU A 53 7.37 6.60 18.06
C LEU A 53 7.94 8.02 18.16
N ALA A 54 9.21 8.18 17.78
CA ALA A 54 9.83 9.49 17.62
C ALA A 54 9.35 10.21 16.34
N THR A 55 8.92 9.46 15.32
CA THR A 55 8.45 10.02 14.05
C THR A 55 7.01 10.50 14.18
N PRO A 56 6.72 11.78 13.89
CA PRO A 56 5.36 12.30 14.01
C PRO A 56 4.45 11.79 12.90
N PHE A 57 3.20 11.49 13.27
CA PHE A 57 2.14 11.08 12.36
C PHE A 57 0.80 11.72 12.73
N GLU A 58 -0.11 11.80 11.77
CA GLU A 58 -1.50 12.23 11.97
C GLU A 58 -2.39 10.97 12.07
N LEU A 59 -3.14 10.83 13.17
CA LEU A 59 -4.12 9.76 13.33
C LEU A 59 -5.52 10.27 12.94
N LEU A 60 -6.14 9.64 11.94
CA LEU A 60 -7.51 9.89 11.53
C LEU A 60 -8.37 8.73 12.04
N THR A 61 -9.47 9.01 12.73
CA THR A 61 -10.31 7.96 13.31
C THR A 61 -11.78 8.34 13.36
N VAL A 62 -12.60 7.43 13.90
CA VAL A 62 -14.05 7.56 14.02
C VAL A 62 -14.43 7.87 15.47
N ALA A 63 -15.47 8.67 15.67
CA ALA A 63 -15.96 9.02 17.00
C ALA A 63 -16.34 7.78 17.84
N GLY A 64 -16.22 7.92 19.16
CA GLY A 64 -16.61 6.90 20.14
C GLY A 64 -15.76 5.63 20.06
N GLU A 65 -16.41 4.49 20.29
CA GLU A 65 -15.78 3.17 20.34
C GLU A 65 -15.15 2.74 19.01
N MET A 66 -15.49 3.37 17.88
CA MET A 66 -14.86 3.04 16.61
C MET A 66 -13.41 3.55 16.47
N GLY A 67 -12.90 4.29 17.46
CA GLY A 67 -11.46 4.51 17.62
C GLY A 67 -11.07 5.71 18.46
N ALA A 68 -11.87 6.78 18.49
CA ALA A 68 -11.56 8.01 19.22
C ALA A 68 -11.38 7.77 20.73
N ASP A 69 -12.23 6.94 21.35
CA ASP A 69 -12.14 6.67 22.78
C ASP A 69 -10.83 5.95 23.15
N LEU A 70 -10.42 4.97 22.33
CA LEU A 70 -9.16 4.26 22.53
C LEU A 70 -7.96 5.18 22.30
N ALA A 71 -7.97 5.98 21.23
CA ALA A 71 -6.91 6.94 20.94
C ALA A 71 -6.73 7.94 22.09
N ALA A 72 -7.82 8.47 22.63
CA ALA A 72 -7.80 9.34 23.81
C ALA A 72 -7.22 8.63 25.04
N SER A 73 -7.59 7.37 25.29
CA SER A 73 -7.07 6.59 26.42
C SER A 73 -5.56 6.30 26.33
N LEU A 74 -5.00 6.32 25.12
CA LEU A 74 -3.59 6.14 24.81
C LEU A 74 -2.85 7.45 24.60
N GLN A 75 -3.54 8.59 24.80
CA GLN A 75 -2.99 9.93 24.59
C GLN A 75 -2.45 10.15 23.17
N LEU A 76 -3.02 9.47 22.17
CA LEU A 76 -2.71 9.66 20.76
C LEU A 76 -3.61 10.77 20.20
N PRO A 77 -3.07 11.94 19.82
CA PRO A 77 -3.85 13.00 19.20
C PRO A 77 -4.47 12.47 17.90
N CYS A 78 -5.77 12.66 17.73
CA CYS A 78 -6.47 12.18 16.54
C CYS A 78 -7.45 13.22 15.99
N ARG A 79 -7.69 13.12 14.68
CA ARG A 79 -8.73 13.85 13.97
C ARG A 79 -9.90 12.93 13.70
N ILE A 80 -11.07 13.29 14.21
CA ILE A 80 -12.30 12.55 13.94
C ILE A 80 -12.76 12.90 12.52
N VAL A 81 -12.89 11.88 11.67
CA VAL A 81 -13.33 12.06 10.27
C VAL A 81 -14.78 11.65 10.04
N TYR A 82 -15.33 10.82 10.93
CA TYR A 82 -16.69 10.32 10.85
C TYR A 82 -17.31 10.23 12.24
N GLN A 83 -18.61 10.54 12.32
CA GLN A 83 -19.38 10.44 13.55
C GLN A 83 -20.63 9.58 13.27
N PRO A 84 -20.74 8.39 13.88
CA PRO A 84 -21.94 7.57 13.79
C PRO A 84 -23.16 8.31 14.33
N VAL A 85 -24.31 8.15 13.68
CA VAL A 85 -25.57 8.81 14.06
C VAL A 85 -26.14 8.25 15.37
N SER A 86 -25.84 6.98 15.67
CA SER A 86 -26.30 6.28 16.87
C SER A 86 -25.13 5.62 17.59
N GLY A 87 -25.30 5.30 18.88
CA GLY A 87 -24.29 4.55 19.64
C GLY A 87 -24.11 3.09 19.16
N ALA A 88 -25.09 2.52 18.45
CA ALA A 88 -24.99 1.20 17.85
C ALA A 88 -24.49 1.32 16.40
N THR A 89 -23.21 1.02 16.19
CA THR A 89 -22.55 1.16 14.90
C THR A 89 -22.81 -0.04 13.98
N THR A 90 -22.75 0.18 12.68
CA THR A 90 -23.08 -0.81 11.65
C THR A 90 -21.96 -0.93 10.60
N ALA A 91 -22.08 -1.93 9.71
CA ALA A 91 -21.22 -2.06 8.54
C ALA A 91 -21.24 -0.81 7.63
N ALA A 92 -22.33 -0.05 7.62
CA ALA A 92 -22.41 1.20 6.85
C ALA A 92 -21.48 2.29 7.40
N ASP A 93 -21.34 2.36 8.74
CA ASP A 93 -20.43 3.27 9.41
C ASP A 93 -18.97 2.95 9.07
N THR A 94 -18.60 1.67 9.04
CA THR A 94 -17.27 1.21 8.60
C THR A 94 -16.96 1.65 7.17
N ARG A 95 -17.90 1.46 6.23
CA ARG A 95 -17.71 1.85 4.82
C ARG A 95 -17.59 3.35 4.65
N ALA A 96 -18.48 4.13 5.29
CA ALA A 96 -18.46 5.59 5.24
C ALA A 96 -17.14 6.16 5.81
N ALA A 97 -16.68 5.63 6.95
CA ALA A 97 -15.42 6.03 7.53
C ALA A 97 -14.23 5.70 6.61
N ALA A 98 -14.20 4.50 6.03
CA ALA A 98 -13.14 4.08 5.12
C ALA A 98 -13.08 4.95 3.84
N ASP A 99 -14.24 5.29 3.26
CA ASP A 99 -14.32 6.19 2.10
C ASP A 99 -13.81 7.61 2.42
N LEU A 100 -14.17 8.15 3.60
CA LEU A 100 -13.71 9.46 4.05
C LEU A 100 -12.21 9.48 4.33
N MET A 101 -11.66 8.40 4.90
CA MET A 101 -10.22 8.25 5.11
C MET A 101 -9.45 8.16 3.79
N ARG A 102 -9.94 7.37 2.81
CA ARG A 102 -9.38 7.34 1.45
C ARG A 102 -9.36 8.75 0.85
N ALA A 103 -10.49 9.46 0.90
CA ALA A 103 -10.58 10.82 0.37
C ALA A 103 -9.65 11.82 1.08
N ALA A 104 -9.33 11.57 2.35
CA ALA A 104 -8.35 12.35 3.10
C ALA A 104 -6.88 12.00 2.78
N GLY A 105 -6.63 11.00 1.93
CA GLY A 105 -5.30 10.60 1.50
C GLY A 105 -4.46 10.01 2.64
N ILE A 106 -5.02 9.02 3.35
CA ILE A 106 -4.24 8.24 4.34
C ILE A 106 -3.17 7.38 3.64
N ASP A 107 -2.05 7.17 4.33
CA ASP A 107 -0.96 6.32 3.87
C ASP A 107 -1.21 4.83 4.22
N LEU A 108 -1.90 4.57 5.34
CA LEU A 108 -2.28 3.24 5.81
C LEU A 108 -3.63 3.28 6.53
N LEU A 109 -4.51 2.32 6.22
CA LEU A 109 -5.72 2.03 7.01
C LEU A 109 -5.46 0.84 7.93
N LEU A 110 -5.37 1.10 9.22
CA LEU A 110 -5.33 0.07 10.25
C LEU A 110 -6.74 -0.19 10.78
N PHE A 111 -7.20 -1.43 10.79
CA PHE A 111 -8.56 -1.72 11.25
C PHE A 111 -8.65 -2.93 12.17
N ALA A 112 -9.50 -2.88 13.20
CA ALA A 112 -9.77 -4.02 14.08
C ALA A 112 -11.10 -4.66 13.75
N GLY A 113 -11.07 -5.93 13.32
CA GLY A 113 -12.27 -6.60 12.81
C GLY A 113 -12.10 -8.10 12.53
N GLY A 114 -13.15 -8.69 11.96
CA GLY A 114 -13.14 -10.01 11.34
C GLY A 114 -13.39 -9.91 9.83
N ASP A 115 -13.48 -11.05 9.14
CA ASP A 115 -13.60 -11.09 7.67
C ASP A 115 -14.73 -10.21 7.10
N GLY A 116 -15.89 -10.16 7.76
CA GLY A 116 -16.96 -9.23 7.36
C GLY A 116 -16.56 -7.74 7.38
N THR A 117 -15.68 -7.33 8.31
CA THR A 117 -15.11 -5.97 8.36
C THR A 117 -14.08 -5.76 7.25
N ALA A 118 -13.24 -6.76 6.96
CA ALA A 118 -12.31 -6.71 5.83
C ALA A 118 -13.05 -6.58 4.49
N ARG A 119 -14.16 -7.29 4.32
CA ARG A 119 -15.08 -7.17 3.18
C ARG A 119 -15.63 -5.76 3.03
N ASP A 120 -16.11 -5.16 4.12
CA ASP A 120 -16.64 -3.79 4.11
C ASP A 120 -15.57 -2.78 3.69
N ILE A 121 -14.35 -2.90 4.23
CA ILE A 121 -13.21 -2.05 3.86
C ILE A 121 -12.83 -2.25 2.40
N CYS A 122 -12.74 -3.50 1.94
CA CYS A 122 -12.40 -3.83 0.56
C CYS A 122 -13.36 -3.18 -0.44
N ALA A 123 -14.66 -3.19 -0.15
CA ALA A 123 -15.68 -2.53 -0.97
C ALA A 123 -15.50 -1.01 -1.05
N ALA A 124 -15.03 -0.37 0.04
CA ALA A 124 -14.83 1.07 0.13
C ALA A 124 -13.50 1.54 -0.48
N VAL A 125 -12.36 1.00 -0.02
CA VAL A 125 -11.03 1.55 -0.38
C VAL A 125 -10.41 0.93 -1.63
N ARG A 126 -10.78 -0.31 -1.99
CA ARG A 126 -10.20 -1.06 -3.13
C ARG A 126 -8.65 -1.02 -3.10
N GLU A 127 -8.01 -0.95 -4.27
CA GLU A 127 -6.54 -0.93 -4.43
C GLU A 127 -5.89 0.45 -4.18
N SER A 128 -6.66 1.45 -3.75
CA SER A 128 -6.16 2.84 -3.64
C SER A 128 -5.48 3.17 -2.31
N CYS A 129 -5.56 2.27 -1.32
CA CYS A 129 -4.96 2.47 0.00
C CYS A 129 -4.27 1.20 0.48
N HIS A 130 -3.17 1.37 1.21
CA HIS A 130 -2.58 0.27 1.97
C HIS A 130 -3.47 -0.02 3.18
N VAL A 131 -3.69 -1.30 3.46
CA VAL A 131 -4.58 -1.75 4.53
C VAL A 131 -3.89 -2.80 5.37
N LEU A 132 -4.05 -2.73 6.69
CA LEU A 132 -3.59 -3.77 7.60
C LEU A 132 -4.66 -4.07 8.65
N GLY A 133 -5.04 -5.34 8.77
CA GLY A 133 -6.01 -5.81 9.73
C GLY A 133 -5.37 -6.20 11.07
N ILE A 134 -5.98 -5.71 12.15
CA ILE A 134 -5.79 -6.17 13.52
C ILE A 134 -6.79 -7.31 13.74
N PRO A 135 -6.33 -8.55 13.92
CA PRO A 135 -7.23 -9.70 13.99
C PRO A 135 -8.08 -9.59 15.25
N ALA A 136 -9.39 -9.38 15.12
CA ALA A 136 -10.37 -9.36 16.22
C ALA A 136 -11.50 -10.40 16.06
N GLY A 137 -11.68 -10.95 14.86
CA GLY A 137 -12.60 -12.04 14.57
C GLY A 137 -12.19 -13.40 15.14
N CYS A 138 -13.12 -14.35 15.14
CA CYS A 138 -12.92 -15.69 15.71
C CYS A 138 -12.32 -16.68 14.72
N LYS A 139 -12.58 -16.52 13.42
CA LYS A 139 -12.10 -17.36 12.32
C LYS A 139 -11.82 -16.45 11.14
N ILE A 140 -10.55 -16.08 11.00
CA ILE A 140 -10.09 -15.14 9.97
C ILE A 140 -9.52 -15.96 8.82
N HIS A 141 -10.04 -15.71 7.62
CA HIS A 141 -9.66 -16.35 6.38
C HIS A 141 -9.00 -15.37 5.40
N SER A 142 -9.27 -14.07 5.53
CA SER A 142 -8.63 -13.06 4.71
C SER A 142 -7.13 -12.96 4.98
N GLY A 143 -6.34 -12.78 3.93
CA GLY A 143 -4.87 -12.61 4.01
C GLY A 143 -4.42 -11.24 4.50
N VAL A 144 -5.33 -10.38 4.96
CA VAL A 144 -5.08 -8.96 5.24
C VAL A 144 -4.69 -8.64 6.68
N TYR A 145 -4.63 -9.65 7.54
CA TYR A 145 -4.40 -9.49 8.96
C TYR A 145 -2.95 -9.79 9.36
N GLY A 146 -2.44 -9.06 10.34
CA GLY A 146 -1.22 -9.46 11.03
C GLY A 146 -1.45 -10.75 11.83
N VAL A 147 -0.37 -11.51 12.05
CA VAL A 147 -0.42 -12.79 12.80
C VAL A 147 -0.92 -12.60 14.25
N THR A 148 -0.73 -11.41 14.82
CA THR A 148 -1.28 -11.01 16.12
C THR A 148 -1.63 -9.52 16.10
N PRO A 149 -2.45 -9.03 17.04
CA PRO A 149 -2.74 -7.59 17.15
C PRO A 149 -1.47 -6.75 17.29
N ALA A 150 -0.56 -7.14 18.20
CA ALA A 150 0.71 -6.46 18.40
C ALA A 150 1.63 -6.51 17.16
N ALA A 151 1.60 -7.61 16.38
CA ALA A 151 2.35 -7.69 15.13
C ALA A 151 1.84 -6.69 14.09
N SER A 152 0.51 -6.52 14.00
CA SER A 152 -0.11 -5.52 13.12
C SER A 152 0.36 -4.11 13.48
N GLY A 153 0.39 -3.82 14.80
CA GLY A 153 0.93 -2.58 15.33
C GLY A 153 2.40 -2.32 14.98
N ARG A 154 3.25 -3.35 15.10
CA ARG A 154 4.67 -3.24 14.73
C ARG A 154 4.88 -2.96 13.25
N VAL A 155 4.12 -3.59 12.35
CA VAL A 155 4.21 -3.29 10.92
C VAL A 155 3.82 -1.83 10.64
N ALA A 156 2.73 -1.35 11.24
CA ALA A 156 2.33 0.06 11.14
C ALA A 156 3.42 1.02 11.67
N ALA A 157 4.01 0.70 12.83
CA ALA A 157 5.08 1.49 13.43
C ALA A 157 6.31 1.61 12.51
N ARG A 158 6.74 0.48 11.92
CA ARG A 158 7.87 0.42 10.98
C ARG A 158 7.58 1.20 9.70
N MET A 159 6.33 1.15 9.21
CA MET A 159 5.90 1.93 8.05
C MET A 159 5.98 3.43 8.35
N ILE A 160 5.48 3.88 9.51
CA ILE A 160 5.57 5.28 9.97
C ILE A 160 7.02 5.72 10.12
N ALA A 161 7.90 4.83 10.60
CA ALA A 161 9.33 5.08 10.73
C ALA A 161 10.08 5.13 9.38
N GLY A 162 9.41 4.85 8.26
CA GLY A 162 10.01 4.86 6.92
C GLY A 162 10.84 3.63 6.60
N GLU A 163 10.66 2.52 7.33
CA GLU A 163 11.35 1.28 7.04
C GLU A 163 10.86 0.64 5.74
N LEU A 164 11.74 -0.13 5.09
CA LEU A 164 11.42 -0.89 3.90
C LEU A 164 10.54 -2.10 4.26
N LEU A 165 9.32 -2.12 3.74
CA LEU A 165 8.35 -3.20 3.95
C LEU A 165 7.94 -3.83 2.62
N SER A 166 7.70 -5.14 2.62
CA SER A 166 7.09 -5.80 1.48
C SER A 166 5.63 -5.38 1.35
N LEU A 167 5.15 -5.29 0.11
CA LEU A 167 3.76 -5.00 -0.20
C LEU A 167 3.19 -6.18 -0.98
N VAL A 168 2.07 -6.73 -0.52
CA VAL A 168 1.42 -7.89 -1.15
C VAL A 168 -0.04 -7.62 -1.45
N ASP A 169 -0.50 -8.09 -2.60
CA ASP A 169 -1.93 -8.21 -2.91
C ASP A 169 -2.48 -9.41 -2.12
N ALA A 170 -3.33 -9.14 -1.13
CA ALA A 170 -3.89 -10.16 -0.27
C ALA A 170 -5.40 -10.31 -0.47
N ASP A 171 -5.85 -11.55 -0.60
CA ASP A 171 -7.26 -11.86 -0.81
C ASP A 171 -8.11 -11.55 0.42
N VAL A 172 -9.25 -10.91 0.16
CA VAL A 172 -10.32 -10.70 1.12
C VAL A 172 -11.34 -11.81 0.93
N MET A 173 -11.43 -12.66 1.95
CA MET A 173 -12.26 -13.86 1.96
C MET A 173 -13.24 -13.74 3.13
N ASP A 174 -14.51 -14.05 2.91
CA ASP A 174 -15.48 -14.11 3.99
C ASP A 174 -16.34 -15.37 3.89
N ILE A 175 -16.74 -15.89 5.05
CA ILE A 175 -17.56 -17.09 5.15
C ILE A 175 -19.02 -16.68 5.31
N ASP A 176 -19.89 -17.43 4.64
CA ASP A 176 -21.32 -17.38 4.94
C ASP A 176 -21.56 -17.92 6.36
N GLU A 177 -21.70 -17.02 7.34
CA GLU A 177 -21.88 -17.36 8.76
C GLU A 177 -23.16 -18.19 8.99
N GLU A 178 -24.22 -18.03 8.18
CA GLU A 178 -25.44 -18.84 8.28
C GLU A 178 -25.18 -20.28 7.83
N ALA A 179 -24.55 -20.46 6.68
CA ALA A 179 -24.14 -21.79 6.20
C ALA A 179 -23.17 -22.45 7.19
N PHE A 180 -22.28 -21.66 7.80
CA PHE A 180 -21.31 -22.14 8.77
C PHE A 180 -21.95 -22.56 10.10
N ARG A 181 -23.01 -21.87 10.54
CA ARG A 181 -23.83 -22.28 11.68
C ARG A 181 -24.43 -23.67 11.44
N LEU A 182 -24.82 -23.97 10.20
CA LEU A 182 -25.31 -25.27 9.72
C LEU A 182 -24.20 -26.29 9.37
N GLY A 183 -22.93 -26.01 9.68
CA GLY A 183 -21.81 -26.93 9.47
C GLY A 183 -21.27 -27.00 8.04
N LYS A 184 -21.70 -26.10 7.14
CA LYS A 184 -21.19 -26.01 5.77
C LYS A 184 -20.17 -24.87 5.66
N VAL A 185 -18.96 -25.17 5.22
CA VAL A 185 -17.93 -24.15 4.98
C VAL A 185 -18.05 -23.66 3.54
N ARG A 186 -18.46 -22.41 3.36
CA ARG A 186 -18.48 -21.71 2.07
C ARG A 186 -17.78 -20.37 2.22
N ALA A 187 -16.52 -20.32 1.80
CA ALA A 187 -15.76 -19.08 1.71
C ALA A 187 -15.95 -18.47 0.32
N ARG A 188 -16.17 -17.15 0.26
CA ARG A 188 -16.31 -16.39 -0.97
C ARG A 188 -15.21 -15.34 -1.06
N HIS A 189 -14.66 -15.15 -2.25
CA HIS A 189 -13.71 -14.08 -2.57
C HIS A 189 -14.47 -12.77 -2.85
N TYR A 190 -13.99 -11.67 -2.27
CA TYR A 190 -14.60 -10.34 -2.40
C TYR A 190 -13.70 -9.30 -3.08
N GLY A 191 -12.41 -9.60 -3.22
CA GLY A 191 -11.43 -8.68 -3.81
C GLY A 191 -10.05 -8.85 -3.18
N GLN A 192 -9.17 -7.89 -3.46
CA GLN A 192 -7.81 -7.84 -2.94
C GLN A 192 -7.54 -6.48 -2.31
N LEU A 193 -6.63 -6.47 -1.34
CA LEU A 193 -6.12 -5.26 -0.68
C LEU A 193 -4.59 -5.30 -0.66
N LEU A 194 -3.99 -4.11 -0.73
CA LEU A 194 -2.53 -3.94 -0.63
C LEU A 194 -2.11 -3.96 0.84
N VAL A 195 -1.38 -4.99 1.25
CA VAL A 195 -1.06 -5.21 2.66
C VAL A 195 0.45 -5.10 2.89
N PRO A 196 0.91 -4.14 3.72
CA PRO A 196 2.31 -4.09 4.10
C PRO A 196 2.64 -5.23 5.06
N GLY A 197 3.86 -5.77 4.96
CA GLY A 197 4.33 -6.82 5.83
C GLY A 197 5.84 -6.83 5.97
N ASP A 198 6.34 -7.80 6.74
CA ASP A 198 7.78 -8.00 6.90
C ASP A 198 8.47 -8.17 5.55
N LEU A 199 9.67 -7.61 5.44
CA LEU A 199 10.48 -7.67 4.22
C LEU A 199 10.78 -9.13 3.88
N ARG A 200 10.20 -9.62 2.78
CA ARG A 200 10.45 -10.95 2.23
C ARG A 200 11.46 -10.82 1.10
N TYR A 201 12.35 -11.79 0.97
CA TYR A 201 13.19 -11.94 -0.22
C TYR A 201 12.65 -13.15 -0.99
N VAL A 202 12.31 -12.97 -2.27
CA VAL A 202 11.94 -14.12 -3.12
C VAL A 202 13.21 -14.94 -3.29
N GLN A 203 13.16 -16.22 -2.93
CA GLN A 203 14.33 -17.07 -2.88
C GLN A 203 14.88 -17.28 -4.31
N ALA A 204 15.96 -16.59 -4.66
CA ALA A 204 16.71 -16.89 -5.88
C ALA A 204 17.29 -18.32 -5.75
N VAL A 205 16.84 -19.23 -6.61
CA VAL A 205 17.29 -20.62 -6.62
C VAL A 205 18.75 -20.70 -7.06
N LYS A 206 19.57 -21.30 -6.18
CA LYS A 206 20.90 -21.89 -6.43
C LYS A 206 21.95 -21.00 -7.11
N GLN A 207 22.66 -20.20 -6.31
CA GLN A 207 24.12 -20.25 -6.14
C GLN A 207 24.47 -19.52 -4.82
N GLY A 208 25.57 -19.92 -4.17
CA GLY A 208 25.79 -19.71 -2.74
C GLY A 208 25.61 -18.27 -2.24
N GLY A 209 24.59 -18.07 -1.39
CA GLY A 209 24.52 -17.04 -0.33
C GLY A 209 24.60 -15.56 -0.71
N ARG A 210 24.86 -15.19 -1.96
CA ARG A 210 24.99 -13.80 -2.43
C ARG A 210 24.04 -13.57 -3.60
N GLU A 211 23.08 -12.66 -3.42
CA GLU A 211 22.25 -12.17 -4.53
C GLU A 211 23.17 -11.55 -5.60
N SER A 212 23.05 -12.00 -6.85
CA SER A 212 23.65 -11.31 -7.99
C SER A 212 22.72 -10.18 -8.41
N GLU A 213 23.20 -8.94 -8.41
CA GLU A 213 22.42 -7.78 -8.84
C GLU A 213 21.93 -7.95 -10.29
N GLU A 214 22.73 -8.59 -11.16
CA GLU A 214 22.34 -8.89 -12.54
C GLU A 214 21.12 -9.83 -12.61
N LEU A 215 21.07 -10.86 -11.77
CA LEU A 215 19.92 -11.79 -11.72
C LEU A 215 18.67 -11.08 -11.20
N VAL A 216 18.80 -10.25 -10.16
CA VAL A 216 17.69 -9.44 -9.63
C VAL A 216 17.15 -8.49 -10.70
N LEU A 217 18.04 -7.84 -11.46
CA LEU A 217 17.65 -6.96 -12.56
C LEU A 217 16.99 -7.72 -13.72
N ALA A 218 17.47 -8.91 -14.06
CA ALA A 218 16.87 -9.75 -15.08
C ALA A 218 15.45 -10.21 -14.69
N ASP A 219 15.25 -10.66 -13.44
CA ASP A 219 13.94 -11.06 -12.92
C ASP A 219 12.97 -9.87 -12.86
N LEU A 220 13.45 -8.71 -12.41
CA LEU A 220 12.70 -7.46 -12.40
C LEU A 220 12.27 -7.08 -13.83
N ALA A 221 13.21 -7.08 -14.78
CA ALA A 221 12.96 -6.76 -16.17
C ALA A 221 11.92 -7.70 -16.80
N ALA A 222 12.05 -9.01 -16.58
CA ALA A 222 11.08 -10.00 -17.06
C ALA A 222 9.66 -9.72 -16.52
N GLY A 223 9.54 -9.37 -15.24
CA GLY A 223 8.27 -9.03 -14.62
C GLY A 223 7.65 -7.75 -15.18
N VAL A 224 8.47 -6.73 -15.48
CA VAL A 224 8.01 -5.49 -16.10
C VAL A 224 7.53 -5.74 -17.54
N VAL A 225 8.28 -6.50 -18.32
CA VAL A 225 7.93 -6.84 -19.72
C VAL A 225 6.63 -7.67 -19.79
N GLU A 226 6.42 -8.62 -18.87
CA GLU A 226 5.17 -9.41 -18.79
C GLU A 226 3.93 -8.52 -18.54
N GLN A 227 4.10 -7.37 -17.88
CA GLN A 227 3.03 -6.44 -17.54
C GLN A 227 2.80 -5.36 -18.63
N MET A 228 3.57 -5.36 -19.72
CA MET A 228 3.38 -4.38 -20.79
C MET A 228 2.12 -4.69 -21.60
N GLU A 229 1.31 -3.66 -21.82
CA GLU A 229 0.03 -3.70 -22.50
C GLU A 229 0.21 -3.32 -23.97
N PRO A 230 -0.56 -3.95 -24.88
CA PRO A 230 -0.61 -3.52 -26.27
C PRO A 230 -1.17 -2.10 -26.39
N ASP A 231 -0.81 -1.41 -27.46
CA ASP A 231 -1.28 -0.07 -27.84
C ASP A 231 -1.08 1.00 -26.76
N THR A 232 -0.06 0.79 -25.91
CA THR A 232 0.33 1.68 -24.81
C THR A 232 1.73 2.25 -25.05
N LEU A 233 1.88 3.55 -24.79
CA LEU A 233 3.18 4.21 -24.80
C LEU A 233 3.92 3.97 -23.48
N TYR A 234 5.20 3.66 -23.56
CA TYR A 234 6.09 3.50 -22.42
C TYR A 234 7.27 4.47 -22.55
N LEU A 235 7.29 5.48 -21.68
CA LEU A 235 8.47 6.31 -21.46
C LEU A 235 9.44 5.54 -20.57
N MET A 236 10.64 5.30 -21.09
CA MET A 236 11.70 4.55 -20.43
C MET A 236 12.74 5.56 -19.94
N GLY A 237 12.77 5.80 -18.63
CA GLY A 237 13.67 6.75 -18.02
C GLY A 237 15.14 6.32 -18.03
N SER A 238 16.01 7.17 -17.49
CA SER A 238 17.44 6.91 -17.41
C SER A 238 17.81 5.87 -16.34
N GLY A 239 19.01 5.29 -16.47
CA GLY A 239 19.63 4.44 -15.44
C GLY A 239 19.67 2.94 -15.76
N SER A 240 20.57 2.23 -15.08
CA SER A 240 20.89 0.82 -15.37
C SER A 240 19.72 -0.14 -15.15
N THR A 241 18.80 0.16 -14.23
CA THR A 241 17.63 -0.68 -13.98
C THR A 241 16.62 -0.61 -15.13
N VAL A 242 16.43 0.57 -15.73
CA VAL A 242 15.59 0.70 -16.93
C VAL A 242 16.29 0.10 -18.14
N ALA A 243 17.62 0.28 -18.25
CA ALA A 243 18.42 -0.34 -19.30
C ALA A 243 18.30 -1.87 -19.32
N ALA A 244 18.21 -2.52 -18.15
CA ALA A 244 17.94 -3.96 -18.07
C ALA A 244 16.57 -4.35 -18.65
N CYS A 245 15.54 -3.51 -18.46
CA CYS A 245 14.22 -3.71 -19.06
C CYS A 245 14.28 -3.56 -20.59
N MET A 246 14.97 -2.54 -21.10
CA MET A 246 15.19 -2.35 -22.54
C MET A 246 15.95 -3.51 -23.17
N ALA A 247 16.97 -4.03 -22.48
CA ALA A 247 17.72 -5.21 -22.92
C ALA A 247 16.83 -6.46 -22.99
N ALA A 248 15.94 -6.66 -22.01
CA ALA A 248 14.97 -7.77 -22.02
C ALA A 248 13.96 -7.67 -23.17
N LEU A 249 13.63 -6.44 -23.61
CA LEU A 249 12.82 -6.19 -24.81
C LEU A 249 13.61 -6.36 -26.13
N GLY A 250 14.93 -6.51 -26.06
CA GLY A 250 15.80 -6.53 -27.25
C GLY A 250 15.89 -5.17 -27.95
N LEU A 251 15.73 -4.07 -27.22
CA LEU A 251 15.74 -2.70 -27.74
C LEU A 251 17.01 -1.95 -27.33
N GLU A 252 17.41 -0.98 -28.16
CA GLU A 252 18.47 -0.03 -27.80
C GLU A 252 18.03 0.89 -26.66
N ASN A 253 18.99 1.31 -25.82
CA ASN A 253 18.73 2.13 -24.63
C ASN A 253 19.70 3.31 -24.53
N THR A 254 19.18 4.48 -24.18
CA THR A 254 19.94 5.66 -23.83
C THR A 254 20.13 5.75 -22.31
N LEU A 255 21.33 5.44 -21.80
CA LEU A 255 21.57 5.32 -20.35
C LEU A 255 21.23 6.59 -19.53
N LEU A 256 21.44 7.77 -20.11
CA LEU A 256 21.18 9.08 -19.48
C LEU A 256 20.02 9.83 -20.17
N GLY A 257 19.28 9.15 -21.03
CA GLY A 257 18.19 9.72 -21.82
C GLY A 257 16.81 9.23 -21.37
N VAL A 258 15.80 9.64 -22.13
CA VAL A 258 14.44 9.09 -22.03
C VAL A 258 14.03 8.57 -23.39
N ASP A 259 13.78 7.26 -23.47
CA ASP A 259 13.36 6.59 -24.69
C ASP A 259 11.85 6.36 -24.69
N LEU A 260 11.25 6.16 -25.86
CA LEU A 260 9.82 5.89 -26.02
C LEU A 260 9.60 4.57 -26.74
N VAL A 261 8.87 3.67 -26.10
CA VAL A 261 8.54 2.33 -26.58
C VAL A 261 7.03 2.19 -26.79
N GLU A 262 6.65 1.48 -27.84
CA GLU A 262 5.27 1.11 -28.13
C GLU A 262 5.25 -0.27 -28.80
N ASN A 263 4.38 -1.17 -28.35
CA ASN A 263 4.18 -2.48 -28.98
C ASN A 263 5.50 -3.24 -29.21
N GLY A 264 6.40 -3.19 -28.21
CA GLY A 264 7.72 -3.85 -28.26
C GLY A 264 8.70 -3.21 -29.25
N ARG A 265 8.48 -1.97 -29.69
CA ARG A 265 9.35 -1.24 -30.61
C ARG A 265 9.79 0.09 -30.04
N LEU A 266 11.05 0.44 -30.25
CA LEU A 266 11.59 1.77 -29.97
C LEU A 266 11.08 2.76 -31.04
N ILE A 267 10.30 3.75 -30.64
CA ILE A 267 9.67 4.75 -31.54
C ILE A 267 10.16 6.19 -31.29
N GLY A 268 11.05 6.36 -30.32
CA GLY A 268 11.80 7.58 -30.03
C GLY A 268 12.95 7.27 -29.08
N GLN A 269 14.10 7.91 -29.28
CA GLN A 269 15.33 7.65 -28.54
C GLN A 269 15.91 8.99 -28.08
N ASP A 270 16.36 9.05 -26.83
CA ASP A 270 16.90 10.24 -26.16
C ASP A 270 16.07 11.52 -26.39
N LEU A 271 14.77 11.42 -26.11
CA LEU A 271 13.81 12.47 -26.41
C LEU A 271 13.95 13.64 -25.43
N SER A 272 13.84 14.86 -25.97
CA SER A 272 13.64 16.08 -25.17
C SER A 272 12.23 16.15 -24.57
N ALA A 273 12.05 16.96 -23.53
CA ALA A 273 10.73 17.17 -22.89
C ALA A 273 9.64 17.61 -23.89
N ALA A 274 9.99 18.47 -24.85
CA ALA A 274 9.05 18.97 -25.87
C ALA A 274 8.62 17.87 -26.85
N GLU A 275 9.55 16.98 -27.23
CA GLU A 275 9.24 15.82 -28.08
C GLU A 275 8.36 14.82 -27.34
N ILE A 276 8.69 14.53 -26.07
CA ILE A 276 7.88 13.65 -25.21
C ILE A 276 6.44 14.16 -25.16
N LEU A 277 6.22 15.43 -24.78
CA LEU A 277 4.89 16.03 -24.69
C LEU A 277 4.11 15.96 -26.00
N THR A 278 4.80 16.09 -27.13
CA THR A 278 4.17 16.00 -28.45
C THR A 278 3.73 14.57 -28.76
N ARG A 279 4.56 13.59 -28.42
CA ARG A 279 4.32 12.16 -28.72
C ARG A 279 3.25 11.53 -27.83
N ILE A 280 3.17 11.92 -26.55
CA ILE A 280 2.22 11.34 -25.59
C ILE A 280 0.86 12.03 -25.56
N ARG A 281 0.71 13.18 -26.23
CA ARG A 281 -0.50 14.00 -26.15
C ARG A 281 -1.76 13.23 -26.54
N GLY A 282 -2.72 13.17 -25.62
CA GLY A 282 -4.03 12.53 -25.85
C GLY A 282 -3.95 11.00 -25.97
N ARG A 283 -2.81 10.41 -25.61
CA ARG A 283 -2.57 8.96 -25.66
C ARG A 283 -2.30 8.46 -24.24
N HIS A 284 -2.69 7.22 -23.98
CA HIS A 284 -2.33 6.57 -22.73
C HIS A 284 -0.82 6.29 -22.74
N CYS A 285 -0.14 6.70 -21.66
CA CYS A 285 1.29 6.61 -21.52
C CYS A 285 1.65 6.22 -20.09
N ARG A 286 2.57 5.27 -19.96
CA ARG A 286 3.17 4.83 -18.70
C ARG A 286 4.63 5.29 -18.64
N LEU A 287 5.10 5.62 -17.46
CA LEU A 287 6.49 5.98 -17.22
C LEU A 287 7.16 4.89 -16.38
N ILE A 288 8.24 4.32 -16.90
CA ILE A 288 9.10 3.37 -16.19
C ILE A 288 10.37 4.12 -15.82
N ILE A 289 10.64 4.22 -14.52
CA ILE A 289 11.77 5.01 -14.01
C ILE A 289 12.47 4.31 -12.85
N THR A 290 13.71 4.69 -12.55
CA THR A 290 14.46 4.22 -11.38
C THR A 290 15.06 5.40 -10.62
N LEU A 291 15.50 5.14 -9.39
CA LEU A 291 16.17 6.13 -8.55
C LEU A 291 17.67 6.27 -8.90
N ILE A 292 18.24 7.45 -8.65
CA ILE A 292 19.69 7.65 -8.65
C ILE A 292 20.30 6.97 -7.41
N GLY A 293 21.11 5.93 -7.62
CA GLY A 293 21.71 5.12 -6.55
C GLY A 293 22.45 5.96 -5.51
N GLY A 294 22.28 5.63 -4.22
CA GLY A 294 22.87 6.32 -3.06
C GLY A 294 22.25 7.69 -2.74
N GLN A 295 21.79 8.43 -3.76
CA GLN A 295 21.17 9.74 -3.60
C GLN A 295 19.67 9.65 -3.35
N GLY A 296 18.97 8.72 -4.01
CA GLY A 296 17.52 8.51 -3.86
C GLY A 296 16.64 9.43 -4.71
N HIS A 297 17.19 10.22 -5.64
CA HIS A 297 16.38 11.09 -6.50
C HIS A 297 15.57 10.27 -7.51
N LEU A 298 14.27 10.52 -7.59
CA LEU A 298 13.36 10.01 -8.62
C LEU A 298 13.15 11.02 -9.75
N PHE A 299 12.98 12.30 -9.42
CA PHE A 299 12.73 13.36 -10.40
C PHE A 299 13.59 14.59 -10.11
N GLY A 300 13.92 15.32 -11.19
CA GLY A 300 14.68 16.57 -11.16
C GLY A 300 16.13 16.36 -11.58
N ARG A 301 16.91 15.72 -10.72
CA ARG A 301 18.32 15.45 -11.01
C ARG A 301 18.47 14.26 -11.95
N GLY A 302 19.25 14.44 -13.02
CA GLY A 302 19.66 13.37 -13.94
C GLY A 302 18.58 12.91 -14.93
N ASN A 303 17.41 13.56 -14.96
CA ASN A 303 16.30 13.21 -15.86
C ASN A 303 15.38 14.41 -16.17
N GLN A 304 15.96 15.59 -16.43
CA GLN A 304 15.23 16.84 -16.70
C GLN A 304 14.30 16.78 -17.92
N GLN A 305 14.46 15.79 -18.81
CA GLN A 305 13.50 15.50 -19.88
C GLN A 305 12.11 15.17 -19.33
N LEU A 306 12.02 14.67 -18.09
CA LEU A 306 10.78 14.44 -17.36
C LEU A 306 10.35 15.73 -16.63
N SER A 307 10.02 16.75 -17.42
CA SER A 307 9.57 18.05 -16.89
C SER A 307 8.25 17.93 -16.11
N PRO A 308 7.86 18.95 -15.31
CA PRO A 308 6.58 18.95 -14.62
C PRO A 308 5.38 18.69 -15.52
N GLU A 309 5.40 19.23 -16.74
CA GLU A 309 4.36 19.03 -17.74
C GLU A 309 4.29 17.58 -18.21
N VAL A 310 5.46 16.94 -18.42
CA VAL A 310 5.54 15.52 -18.81
C VAL A 310 4.98 14.64 -17.71
N ILE A 311 5.42 14.86 -16.46
CA ILE A 311 4.97 14.07 -15.31
C ILE A 311 3.45 14.20 -15.13
N ARG A 312 2.90 15.41 -15.29
CA ARG A 312 1.44 15.63 -15.25
C ARG A 312 0.69 14.97 -16.38
N ALA A 313 1.26 15.00 -17.60
CA ALA A 313 0.65 14.37 -18.77
C ALA A 313 0.59 12.84 -18.65
N VAL A 314 1.60 12.23 -18.02
CA VAL A 314 1.60 10.80 -17.67
C VAL A 314 0.63 10.51 -16.53
N GLY A 315 0.67 11.32 -15.47
CA GLY A 315 -0.14 11.15 -14.26
C GLY A 315 0.48 10.16 -13.27
N ARG A 316 0.32 10.44 -11.96
CA ARG A 316 0.97 9.69 -10.86
C ARG A 316 0.71 8.18 -10.92
N ASP A 317 -0.52 7.79 -11.23
CA ASP A 317 -0.94 6.38 -11.24
C ASP A 317 -0.31 5.57 -12.39
N GLN A 318 0.25 6.25 -13.40
CA GLN A 318 0.91 5.62 -14.55
C GLN A 318 2.45 5.58 -14.40
N ILE A 319 2.98 5.98 -13.25
CA ILE A 319 4.41 5.96 -12.95
C ILE A 319 4.77 4.66 -12.22
N GLN A 320 5.61 3.85 -12.85
CA GLN A 320 6.17 2.63 -12.27
C GLN A 320 7.64 2.87 -11.91
N VAL A 321 7.94 2.79 -10.61
CA VAL A 321 9.31 2.92 -10.11
C VAL A 321 9.92 1.55 -9.90
N LEU A 322 11.13 1.40 -10.43
CA LEU A 322 11.94 0.19 -10.37
C LEU A 322 13.17 0.43 -9.49
N ALA A 323 13.47 -0.46 -8.56
CA ALA A 323 14.73 -0.43 -7.83
C ALA A 323 14.99 -1.78 -7.16
N THR A 324 16.25 -2.18 -6.98
CA THR A 324 16.55 -3.35 -6.15
C THR A 324 16.37 -3.02 -4.67
N LYS A 325 16.07 -4.02 -3.83
CA LYS A 325 16.02 -3.85 -2.36
C LYS A 325 17.34 -3.32 -1.81
N ALA A 326 18.47 -3.73 -2.40
CA ALA A 326 19.79 -3.21 -2.04
C ALA A 326 19.92 -1.69 -2.27
N LYS A 327 19.46 -1.18 -3.42
CA LYS A 327 19.46 0.27 -3.71
C LYS A 327 18.62 1.06 -2.72
N LEU A 328 17.46 0.53 -2.31
CA LEU A 328 16.59 1.15 -1.32
C LEU A 328 17.16 1.08 0.09
N ALA A 329 17.72 -0.07 0.49
CA ALA A 329 18.35 -0.26 1.79
C ALA A 329 19.55 0.68 1.98
N ALA A 330 20.32 0.95 0.91
CA ALA A 330 21.46 1.87 0.93
C ALA A 330 21.08 3.33 1.25
N LEU A 331 19.80 3.69 1.16
CA LEU A 331 19.33 5.02 1.56
C LEU A 331 19.25 5.19 3.08
N GLY A 332 19.28 4.09 3.86
CA GLY A 332 19.29 4.14 5.32
C GLY A 332 18.00 4.70 5.92
N GLY A 333 16.85 4.43 5.29
CA GLY A 333 15.54 4.92 5.72
C GLY A 333 15.21 6.35 5.27
N ARG A 334 16.13 7.03 4.57
CA ARG A 334 15.83 8.33 3.95
C ARG A 334 14.80 8.15 2.82
N PRO A 335 13.83 9.05 2.68
CA PRO A 335 12.85 8.98 1.60
C PRO A 335 13.52 9.14 0.23
N LEU A 336 12.84 8.64 -0.81
CA LEU A 336 13.15 9.03 -2.17
C LEU A 336 12.81 10.50 -2.39
N LEU A 337 13.60 11.15 -3.23
CA LEU A 337 13.56 12.59 -3.40
C LEU A 337 12.87 12.97 -4.72
N VAL A 338 11.91 13.87 -4.63
CA VAL A 338 11.25 14.49 -5.79
C VAL A 338 11.52 16.00 -5.77
N ASP A 339 12.14 16.50 -6.83
CA ASP A 339 12.56 17.90 -6.95
C ASP A 339 12.30 18.40 -8.37
N THR A 340 11.03 18.66 -8.68
CA THR A 340 10.56 18.98 -10.04
C THR A 340 10.55 20.47 -10.39
N ASP A 341 11.18 21.34 -9.58
CA ASP A 341 11.03 22.81 -9.68
C ASP A 341 9.57 23.32 -9.58
N ASP A 342 8.61 22.44 -9.26
CA ASP A 342 7.19 22.74 -9.09
C ASP A 342 6.70 22.26 -7.72
N PRO A 343 6.52 23.17 -6.75
CA PRO A 343 6.12 22.80 -5.38
C PRO A 343 4.78 22.07 -5.29
N ALA A 344 3.84 22.35 -6.20
CA ALA A 344 2.54 21.68 -6.19
C ALA A 344 2.67 20.23 -6.68
N LEU A 345 3.48 20.02 -7.72
CA LEU A 345 3.79 18.67 -8.22
C LEU A 345 4.58 17.87 -7.17
N ASN A 346 5.60 18.47 -6.54
CA ASN A 346 6.38 17.85 -5.48
C ASN A 346 5.50 17.33 -4.33
N ARG A 347 4.53 18.15 -3.87
CA ARG A 347 3.54 17.72 -2.86
C ARG A 347 2.66 16.58 -3.37
N SER A 348 2.23 16.64 -4.62
CA SER A 348 1.37 15.60 -5.22
C SER A 348 2.08 14.27 -5.47
N LEU A 349 3.42 14.24 -5.53
CA LEU A 349 4.23 13.02 -5.70
C LEU A 349 4.74 12.45 -4.37
N SER A 350 4.71 13.25 -3.30
CA SER A 350 5.11 12.83 -1.96
C SER A 350 4.13 11.82 -1.34
N GLY A 351 4.55 11.18 -0.26
CA GLY A 351 3.79 10.13 0.46
C GLY A 351 4.52 8.80 0.39
N TYR A 352 3.79 7.71 0.23
CA TYR A 352 4.37 6.39 -0.02
C TYR A 352 4.15 5.95 -1.45
N LEU A 353 5.14 5.24 -2.00
CA LEU A 353 5.10 4.72 -3.34
C LEU A 353 5.39 3.22 -3.34
N ARG A 354 4.66 2.50 -4.19
CA ARG A 354 4.94 1.12 -4.57
C ARG A 354 6.14 1.08 -5.49
N ILE A 355 7.13 0.26 -5.16
CA ILE A 355 8.34 0.07 -5.95
C ILE A 355 8.45 -1.39 -6.35
N THR A 356 8.63 -1.67 -7.64
CA THR A 356 8.93 -3.02 -8.12
C THR A 356 10.39 -3.34 -7.85
N THR A 357 10.64 -4.41 -7.08
CA THR A 357 11.97 -4.85 -6.67
C THR A 357 12.44 -6.17 -7.26
N GLY A 358 11.54 -6.88 -7.95
CA GLY A 358 11.82 -8.15 -8.61
C GLY A 358 10.58 -8.69 -9.32
N TYR A 359 10.65 -9.94 -9.78
CA TYR A 359 9.52 -10.60 -10.42
C TYR A 359 8.35 -10.78 -9.45
N LYS A 360 7.24 -10.06 -9.70
CA LYS A 360 6.05 -10.03 -8.83
C LYS A 360 6.39 -9.72 -7.36
N ASP A 361 7.46 -8.96 -7.14
CA ASP A 361 7.98 -8.59 -5.83
C ASP A 361 8.04 -7.07 -5.72
N GLN A 362 7.41 -6.55 -4.67
CA GLN A 362 7.23 -5.14 -4.46
C GLN A 362 7.38 -4.77 -3.00
N VAL A 363 7.77 -3.52 -2.84
CA VAL A 363 7.95 -2.88 -1.55
C VAL A 363 7.23 -1.55 -1.54
N ILE A 364 6.97 -1.07 -0.34
CA ILE A 364 6.49 0.29 -0.11
C ILE A 364 7.62 1.13 0.48
N TYR A 365 7.77 2.36 -0.01
CA TYR A 365 8.86 3.25 0.41
C TYR A 365 8.42 4.72 0.44
N PRO A 366 8.90 5.52 1.40
CA PRO A 366 8.54 6.92 1.48
C PRO A 366 9.18 7.76 0.37
N VAL A 367 8.44 8.76 -0.08
CA VAL A 367 8.83 9.78 -1.07
C VAL A 367 8.55 11.15 -0.48
N ALA A 368 9.53 12.04 -0.54
CA ALA A 368 9.42 13.40 -0.04
C ALA A 368 10.14 14.39 -0.95
N ASN A 369 9.71 15.64 -0.87
CA ASN A 369 10.54 16.75 -1.31
C ASN A 369 11.56 17.08 -0.19
N PRO A 370 12.81 17.41 -0.53
CA PRO A 370 13.86 17.73 0.45
C PRO A 370 13.65 19.03 1.25
N GLU A 371 12.67 19.89 0.89
CA GLU A 371 12.36 21.14 1.60
C GLU A 371 11.43 20.99 2.81
#